data_AF-A0A0Q3T4D6-F1
#
_entry.id   AF-A0A0Q3T4D6-F1
#
_cell.length_a   1.000
_cell.length_b   1.000
_cell.length_c   1.000
_cell.angle_alpha   90.00
_cell.angle_beta   90.00
_cell.angle_gamma   90.00
#
_symmetry.space_group_name_H-M   'P 1'
#
loop_
_entity.id
_entity.type
_entity.pdbx_description
1 polymer ?
#
loop_
_entity_poly.entity_id
_entity_poly.type
_entity_poly.pdbx_seq_one_letter_code
_entity_poly.pdbx_strand_id
1 'polypeptide(L)' 'MRIVFASAISLVLSACASSQNPIVEDRSRCDAYGFQRGTDAFANCVMTADRDRERRHERRVDRDGDRQAYGYGAAQE' A
#
# COMPACT_ATOMS: atom_id res chain seq x y z
N MET A 1 31.24 11.23 10.26
CA MET A 1 30.07 12.16 10.25
C MET A 1 29.39 12.31 8.90
N ARG A 2 30.11 12.54 7.78
CA ARG A 2 29.50 12.72 6.43
C ARG A 2 28.63 11.54 5.98
N ILE A 3 29.01 10.31 6.33
CA ILE A 3 28.28 9.09 5.95
C ILE A 3 26.93 8.99 6.67
N VAL A 4 26.86 9.44 7.93
CA VAL A 4 25.62 9.45 8.73
C VAL A 4 24.62 10.48 8.20
N PHE A 5 25.12 11.64 7.76
CA PHE A 5 24.28 12.65 7.11
C PHE A 5 23.74 12.16 5.75
N ALA A 6 24.56 11.49 4.95
CA ALA A 6 24.13 10.95 3.67
C ALA A 6 23.02 9.89 3.81
N SER A 7 23.11 9.01 4.82
CA SER A 7 22.09 8.01 5.09
C SER A 7 20.78 8.62 5.62
N ALA A 8 20.86 9.67 6.44
CA ALA A 8 19.67 10.34 6.96
C ALA A 8 18.85 11.00 5.84
N ILE A 9 19.53 11.57 4.83
CA ILE A 9 18.88 12.23 3.70
C ILE A 9 18.11 11.22 2.84
N SER A 10 18.71 10.07 2.51
CA SER A 10 18.05 9.05 1.68
C SER A 10 16.79 8.46 2.34
N LEU A 11 16.76 8.31 3.67
CA LEU A 11 15.56 7.88 4.41
C LEU A 11 14.39 8.87 4.26
N VAL A 12 14.65 10.17 4.30
CA VAL A 12 13.61 11.21 4.16
C VAL A 12 13.05 11.26 2.73
N LEU A 13 13.91 11.10 1.72
CA LEU A 13 13.48 11.08 0.31
C LEU A 13 12.56 9.89 -0.01
N SER A 14 12.81 8.72 0.60
CA SER A 14 11.92 7.56 0.44
C SER A 14 10.53 7.76 1.07
N ALA A 15 10.41 8.58 2.11
CA ALA A 15 9.12 8.88 2.73
C ALA A 15 8.21 9.74 1.83
N CYS A 16 8.78 10.68 1.07
CA CYS A 16 8.01 11.50 0.13
C CYS A 16 7.44 10.69 -1.06
N ALA A 17 8.19 9.69 -1.56
CA ALA A 17 7.78 8.89 -2.71
C ALA A 17 6.66 7.87 -2.40
N SER A 18 6.36 7.61 -1.13
CA SER A 18 5.40 6.58 -0.70
C SER A 18 3.93 7.03 -0.75
N SER A 19 3.65 8.29 -1.11
CA SER A 19 2.29 8.83 -1.15
C SER A 19 1.55 8.47 -2.45
N GLN A 20 1.46 7.18 -2.78
CA GLN A 20 0.60 6.72 -3.86
C GLN A 20 -0.85 6.80 -3.39
N ASN A 21 -1.57 7.85 -3.80
CA ASN A 21 -2.92 8.11 -3.30
C ASN A 21 -3.90 7.02 -3.79
N PRO A 22 -4.30 6.08 -2.92
CA PRO A 22 -4.97 4.84 -3.31
C PRO A 22 -6.29 5.10 -4.04
N ILE A 23 -6.99 6.13 -3.56
CA ILE A 23 -8.33 6.51 -4.01
C ILE A 23 -8.35 7.04 -5.45
N VAL A 24 -7.24 7.60 -5.95
CA VAL A 24 -7.19 8.14 -7.33
C VAL A 24 -7.13 6.99 -8.33
N GLU A 25 -6.38 5.93 -8.01
CA GLU A 25 -6.26 4.73 -8.83
C GLU A 25 -7.61 3.99 -8.94
N ASP A 26 -8.30 3.79 -7.81
CA ASP A 26 -9.57 3.05 -7.79
C ASP A 26 -10.67 3.77 -8.57
N ARG A 27 -10.73 5.11 -8.48
CA ARG A 27 -11.64 5.93 -9.29
C ARG A 27 -11.36 5.78 -10.79
N SER A 28 -10.09 5.82 -11.18
CA SER A 28 -9.70 5.69 -12.59
C SER A 28 -10.05 4.30 -13.16
N ARG A 29 -9.95 3.25 -12.34
CA ARG A 29 -10.38 1.90 -12.72
C ARG A 29 -11.89 1.85 -12.91
N CYS A 30 -12.66 2.39 -11.98
CA CYS A 30 -14.13 2.43 -12.11
C CYS A 30 -14.58 3.23 -13.33
N ASP A 31 -13.90 4.32 -13.68
CA ASP A 31 -14.16 5.03 -14.94
C ASP A 31 -13.85 4.15 -16.16
N ALA A 32 -12.73 3.42 -16.14
CA ALA A 32 -12.34 2.53 -17.25
C ALA A 32 -13.30 1.34 -17.44
N TYR A 33 -13.96 0.88 -16.38
CA TYR A 33 -15.06 -0.09 -16.46
C TYR A 33 -16.37 0.50 -16.99
N GLY A 34 -16.44 1.82 -17.20
CA GLY A 34 -17.60 2.51 -17.73
C GLY A 34 -18.63 2.92 -16.68
N PHE A 35 -18.28 2.90 -15.38
CA PHE A 35 -19.17 3.41 -14.34
C PHE A 35 -19.25 4.93 -14.40
N GLN A 36 -20.47 5.46 -14.35
CA GLN A 36 -20.69 6.89 -14.41
C GLN A 36 -20.52 7.53 -13.03
N ARG A 37 -19.65 8.52 -12.93
CA ARG A 37 -19.39 9.26 -11.69
C ARG A 37 -20.67 9.87 -11.12
N GLY A 38 -20.78 9.85 -9.79
CA GLY A 38 -21.96 10.36 -9.08
C GLY A 38 -23.15 9.40 -9.04
N THR A 39 -23.00 8.17 -9.54
CA THR A 39 -24.01 7.11 -9.40
C THR A 39 -23.69 6.16 -8.26
N ASP A 40 -24.71 5.48 -7.74
CA ASP A 40 -24.54 4.43 -6.73
C ASP A 40 -23.68 3.28 -7.24
N ALA A 41 -23.75 2.97 -8.54
CA ALA A 41 -22.92 1.95 -9.17
C ALA A 41 -21.43 2.32 -9.12
N PHE A 42 -21.08 3.59 -9.35
CA PHE A 42 -19.71 4.07 -9.21
C PHE A 42 -19.24 4.03 -7.75
N ALA A 43 -20.08 4.43 -6.80
CA ALA A 43 -19.76 4.35 -5.37
C ALA A 43 -19.51 2.90 -4.93
N ASN A 44 -20.33 1.96 -5.41
CA ASN A 44 -20.19 0.53 -5.12
C ASN A 44 -18.91 -0.07 -5.73
N CYS A 45 -18.58 0.31 -6.97
CA CYS A 45 -17.31 -0.06 -7.60
C CYS A 45 -16.10 0.39 -6.76
N VAL A 46 -16.06 1.68 -6.37
CA VAL A 46 -14.95 2.22 -5.57
C VAL A 46 -14.87 1.55 -4.20
N MET A 47 -16.00 1.34 -3.52
CA MET A 47 -16.03 0.62 -2.24
C MET A 47 -15.53 -0.82 -2.37
N THR A 48 -15.87 -1.50 -3.45
CA THR A 48 -15.41 -2.88 -3.70
C THR A 48 -13.91 -2.92 -3.94
N ALA A 49 -13.38 -1.99 -4.75
CA ALA A 49 -11.94 -1.88 -5.01
C ALA A 49 -11.14 -1.58 -3.73
N ASP A 50 -11.65 -0.68 -2.90
CA ASP A 50 -11.05 -0.32 -1.62
C ASP A 50 -10.99 -1.54 -0.66
N ARG A 51 -12.10 -2.29 -0.52
CA ARG A 51 -12.13 -3.53 0.27
C ARG A 51 -11.17 -4.60 -0.26
N ASP A 52 -11.11 -4.76 -1.58
CA ASP A 52 -10.20 -5.71 -2.21
C ASP A 52 -8.73 -5.36 -1.94
N ARG A 53 -8.42 -4.06 -1.93
CA ARG A 53 -7.10 -3.55 -1.57
C ARG A 53 -6.77 -3.84 -0.12
N GLU A 54 -7.69 -3.55 0.80
CA GLU A 54 -7.50 -3.79 2.23
C GLU A 54 -7.24 -5.27 2.52
N ARG A 55 -8.02 -6.17 1.92
CA ARG A 55 -7.78 -7.63 2.00
C ARG A 55 -6.43 -8.06 1.44
N ARG A 56 -5.91 -7.38 0.42
CA ARG A 56 -4.55 -7.65 -0.11
C ARG A 56 -3.49 -7.14 0.85
N HIS A 57 -3.72 -6.01 1.50
CA HIS A 57 -2.83 -5.44 2.49
C HIS A 57 -2.76 -6.35 3.72
N GLU A 58 -3.90 -6.76 4.28
CA GLU A 58 -3.99 -7.71 5.39
C GLU A 58 -3.20 -8.99 5.10
N ARG A 59 -3.42 -9.61 3.93
CA ARG A 59 -2.69 -10.83 3.52
C ARG A 59 -1.18 -10.62 3.37
N ARG A 60 -0.74 -9.42 2.98
CA ARG A 60 0.69 -9.09 2.90
C ARG A 60 1.27 -8.91 4.29
N VAL A 61 0.59 -8.16 5.16
CA VAL A 61 1.01 -7.93 6.55
C VAL A 61 1.10 -9.25 7.31
N ASP A 62 0.12 -10.13 7.15
CA ASP A 62 0.10 -11.47 7.76
C ASP A 62 1.30 -12.30 7.29
N ARG A 63 1.52 -12.38 5.98
CA ARG A 63 2.66 -13.09 5.38
C ARG A 63 4.02 -12.51 5.78
N ASP A 64 4.14 -11.18 5.85
CA ASP A 64 5.37 -10.51 6.26
C ASP A 64 5.62 -10.66 7.76
N GLY A 65 4.56 -10.66 8.57
CA GLY A 65 4.59 -10.94 10.00
C GLY A 65 5.08 -12.36 10.29
N ASP A 66 4.53 -13.36 9.59
CA ASP A 66 5.00 -14.74 9.65
C ASP A 66 6.48 -14.83 9.24
N ARG A 67 6.84 -14.24 8.08
CA ARG A 67 8.22 -14.27 7.59
C ARG A 67 9.19 -13.60 8.56
N GLN A 68 8.80 -12.51 9.20
CA GLN A 68 9.60 -11.84 10.23
C GLN A 68 9.72 -12.71 11.49
N ALA A 69 8.63 -13.33 11.96
CA ALA A 69 8.64 -14.22 13.13
C ALA A 69 9.58 -15.42 12.91
N TYR A 70 9.54 -16.05 11.73
CA TYR A 70 10.48 -17.12 11.37
C TYR A 70 11.94 -16.62 11.25
N GLY A 71 12.14 -15.40 10.72
CA GLY A 71 13.47 -14.81 10.55
C GLY A 71 14.16 -14.43 11.86
N TYR A 72 13.42 -13.90 12.83
CA TYR A 72 13.95 -13.56 14.16
C TYR A 72 14.34 -14.81 14.97
N GLY A 73 13.60 -15.92 14.82
CA GLY A 73 13.93 -17.19 15.50
C GLY A 73 15.22 -17.83 14.98
N ALA A 74 15.46 -17.79 13.66
CA ALA A 74 16.65 -18.38 13.04
C ALA A 74 17.95 -17.57 13.27
N ALA A 75 17.85 -16.30 13.67
CA ALA A 75 19.02 -15.46 13.96
C ALA A 75 19.56 -15.63 15.40
N GLN A 76 18.90 -16.45 16.22
CA GLN A 76 19.24 -16.65 17.63
C GLN A 76 19.92 -18.01 17.92
N GLU A 77 20.25 -18.80 16.88
CA GLU A 77 21.06 -20.03 16.96
C GLU A 77 22.50 -19.83 16.48
#